data_AF-A0A846U2A4-F1
#
_entry.id   AF-A0A846U2A4-F1
#
_cell.length_a   1.000
_cell.length_b   1.000
_cell.length_c   1.000
_cell.angle_alpha   90.00
_cell.angle_beta   90.00
_cell.angle_gamma   90.00
#
_symmetry.space_group_name_H-M   'P 1'
#
loop_
_entity.id
_entity.type
_entity.pdbx_description
1 polymer ?
#
loop_
_entity_poly.entity_id
_entity_poly.type
_entity_poly.pdbx_seq_one_letter_code
_entity_poly.pdbx_strand_id
1 'polypeptide(L)'
;MDTGSLERLVVELASQSRARHWGKYRGIVSDTADPDSIGRLKAQVPEVFGPDVVTPWATPCTPYAGPGVGLHAVPPVGAGVWIEFEAGDPSRPIWSGGWWGTADMPADEKGTAAKPTLKILRSEQGLLVALDDDANTLTLSDGHGSNLLTVSVNDGLITVKSTAKVVVEAPLIELTDGASHPLAFGDSLLQYLNQLVGVFNAHLHVGETVLGIPVTPMVPVMQFPPATPSLLSTRVTTG
;
A
#
# COMPACT_ATOMS: atom_id res chain seq x y z
N MET A 1 30.25 -43.34 47.15
CA MET A 1 29.23 -42.44 46.59
C MET A 1 27.89 -43.03 46.95
N ASP A 2 27.07 -42.29 47.67
CA ASP A 2 25.78 -42.75 48.18
C ASP A 2 24.77 -42.85 47.02
N THR A 3 24.12 -44.00 46.84
CA THR A 3 23.20 -44.28 45.73
C THR A 3 22.02 -43.30 45.72
N GLY A 4 21.56 -42.82 46.89
CA GLY A 4 20.50 -41.82 46.98
C GLY A 4 20.89 -40.42 46.49
N SER A 5 22.18 -40.08 46.46
CA SER A 5 22.66 -38.79 45.94
C SER A 5 22.61 -38.75 44.41
N LEU A 6 22.93 -39.87 43.75
CA LEU A 6 22.86 -39.99 42.28
C LEU A 6 21.40 -39.97 41.81
N GLU A 7 20.50 -40.68 42.49
CA GLU A 7 19.08 -40.68 42.18
C GLU A 7 18.47 -39.28 42.30
N ARG A 8 18.80 -38.54 43.38
CA ARG A 8 18.31 -37.17 43.58
C ARG A 8 18.82 -36.21 42.49
N LEU A 9 20.09 -36.32 42.12
CA LEU A 9 20.68 -35.53 41.02
C LEU A 9 20.05 -35.87 39.66
N VAL A 10 19.75 -37.15 39.40
CA VAL A 10 19.08 -37.58 38.16
C VAL A 10 17.64 -37.07 38.12
N VAL A 11 16.91 -37.11 39.24
CA VAL A 11 15.54 -36.56 39.33
C VAL A 11 15.57 -35.04 39.15
N GLU A 12 16.52 -34.36 39.77
CA GLU A 12 16.67 -32.91 39.66
C GLU A 12 17.04 -32.50 38.23
N LEU A 13 17.99 -33.18 37.60
CA LEU A 13 18.35 -32.99 36.20
C LEU A 13 17.19 -33.31 35.26
N ALA A 14 16.45 -34.38 35.51
CA ALA A 14 15.27 -34.75 34.73
C ALA A 14 14.15 -33.71 34.89
N SER A 15 13.98 -33.14 36.09
CA SER A 15 13.01 -32.07 36.35
C SER A 15 13.40 -30.76 35.67
N GLN A 16 14.68 -30.36 35.73
CA GLN A 16 15.20 -29.20 35.01
C GLN A 16 15.10 -29.37 33.50
N SER A 17 15.40 -30.56 32.98
CA SER A 17 15.25 -30.89 31.57
C SER A 17 13.79 -30.82 31.12
N ARG A 18 12.85 -31.31 31.95
CA ARG A 18 11.40 -31.22 31.67
C ARG A 18 10.82 -29.81 31.80
N ALA A 19 11.46 -28.93 32.56
CA ALA A 19 11.04 -27.54 32.73
C ALA A 19 11.54 -26.61 31.62
N ARG A 20 12.46 -27.09 30.77
CA ARG A 20 13.04 -26.31 29.68
C ARG A 20 12.33 -26.62 28.36
N HIS A 21 11.97 -25.56 27.64
CA HIS A 21 11.19 -25.63 26.42
C HIS A 21 11.98 -25.03 25.25
N TRP A 22 12.67 -25.88 24.49
CA TRP A 22 13.57 -25.46 23.40
C TRP A 22 12.92 -25.41 22.02
N GLY A 23 11.64 -25.80 21.92
CA GLY A 23 10.90 -25.83 20.66
C GLY A 23 10.21 -24.50 20.31
N LYS A 24 9.51 -24.52 19.18
CA LYS A 24 8.52 -23.49 18.80
C LYS A 24 7.13 -23.97 19.17
N TYR A 25 6.37 -23.12 19.85
CA TYR A 25 5.02 -23.43 20.32
C TYR A 25 4.01 -22.50 19.68
N ARG A 26 2.83 -23.01 19.32
CA ARG A 26 1.76 -22.15 18.78
C ARG A 26 1.17 -21.31 19.90
N GLY A 27 1.20 -20.00 19.71
CA GLY A 27 0.53 -19.02 20.55
C GLY A 27 -0.60 -18.31 19.81
N ILE A 28 -1.62 -17.90 20.57
CA ILE A 28 -2.63 -16.94 20.12
C ILE A 28 -2.43 -15.66 20.92
N VAL A 29 -2.28 -14.52 20.23
CA VAL A 29 -2.08 -13.23 20.89
C VAL A 29 -3.30 -12.89 21.74
N SER A 30 -3.04 -12.52 23.00
CA SER A 30 -4.05 -12.18 24.01
C SER A 30 -4.01 -10.71 24.42
N ASP A 31 -2.83 -10.08 24.38
CA ASP A 31 -2.62 -8.70 24.81
C ASP A 31 -1.43 -8.10 24.05
N THR A 32 -1.58 -6.86 23.61
CA THR A 32 -0.58 -6.07 22.87
C THR A 32 -0.31 -4.71 23.53
N ALA A 33 -0.95 -4.42 24.68
CA ALA A 33 -0.79 -3.18 25.42
C ALA A 33 0.52 -3.15 26.23
N ASP A 34 1.65 -3.25 25.53
CA ASP A 34 2.99 -3.28 26.10
C ASP A 34 3.31 -1.98 26.87
N PRO A 35 3.51 -2.02 28.21
CA PRO A 35 3.81 -0.83 29.00
C PRO A 35 5.09 -0.11 28.58
N ASP A 36 6.07 -0.84 28.02
CA ASP A 36 7.37 -0.28 27.63
C ASP A 36 7.38 0.14 26.16
N SER A 37 6.31 -0.13 25.40
CA SER A 37 6.19 0.21 23.97
C SER A 37 7.35 -0.30 23.10
N ILE A 38 7.88 -1.49 23.40
CA ILE A 38 8.99 -2.12 22.66
C ILE A 38 8.52 -3.30 21.78
N GLY A 39 7.21 -3.45 21.58
CA GLY A 39 6.63 -4.47 20.70
C GLY A 39 6.47 -5.83 21.36
N ARG A 40 6.36 -5.88 22.69
CA ARG A 40 6.01 -7.12 23.40
C ARG A 40 4.53 -7.46 23.27
N LEU A 41 4.22 -8.74 23.40
CA LEU A 41 2.85 -9.23 23.47
C LEU A 41 2.71 -10.33 24.51
N LYS A 42 1.49 -10.62 24.95
CA LYS A 42 1.18 -11.85 25.68
C LYS A 42 0.42 -12.79 24.76
N ALA A 43 0.71 -14.09 24.86
CA ALA A 43 0.00 -15.10 24.11
C ALA A 43 -0.50 -16.24 25.00
N GLN A 44 -1.60 -16.87 24.61
CA GLN A 44 -2.02 -18.17 25.14
C GLN A 44 -1.21 -19.25 24.45
N VAL A 45 -0.51 -20.10 25.21
CA VAL A 45 0.28 -21.22 24.68
C VAL A 45 -0.11 -22.50 25.42
N PRO A 46 -1.22 -23.16 25.01
CA PRO A 46 -1.80 -24.27 25.76
C PRO A 46 -0.86 -25.44 26.00
N GLU A 47 0.06 -25.71 25.07
CA GLU A 47 1.04 -26.80 25.18
C GLU A 47 2.07 -26.60 26.30
N VAL A 48 2.30 -25.35 26.72
CA VAL A 48 3.32 -25.01 27.74
C VAL A 48 2.68 -24.58 29.05
N PHE A 49 1.67 -23.71 29.01
CA PHE A 49 1.07 -23.13 30.22
C PHE A 49 -0.34 -23.66 30.54
N GLY A 50 -0.92 -24.50 29.68
CA GLY A 50 -2.33 -24.87 29.76
C GLY A 50 -3.27 -23.80 29.19
N PRO A 51 -4.59 -24.06 29.14
CA PRO A 51 -5.55 -23.22 28.41
C PRO A 51 -5.84 -21.87 29.07
N ASP A 52 -5.69 -21.77 30.40
CA ASP A 52 -6.15 -20.61 31.18
C ASP A 52 -5.03 -19.61 31.50
N VAL A 53 -3.79 -19.90 31.10
CA VAL A 53 -2.61 -19.11 31.47
C VAL A 53 -1.98 -18.51 30.21
N VAL A 54 -1.74 -17.20 30.26
CA VAL A 54 -1.01 -16.46 29.23
C VAL A 54 0.45 -16.33 29.61
N THR A 55 1.30 -16.15 28.61
CA THR A 55 2.73 -15.89 28.81
C THR A 55 2.97 -14.60 29.61
N PRO A 56 4.15 -14.45 30.24
CA PRO A 56 4.74 -13.14 30.47
C PRO A 56 4.85 -12.33 29.17
N TRP A 57 5.25 -11.06 29.25
CA TRP A 57 5.51 -10.24 28.08
C TRP A 57 6.60 -10.88 27.20
N ALA A 58 6.21 -11.33 26.01
CA ALA A 58 7.11 -11.96 25.04
C ALA A 58 7.84 -10.89 24.24
N THR A 59 9.18 -10.98 24.19
CA THR A 59 10.03 -10.04 23.45
C THR A 59 9.99 -10.33 21.94
N PRO A 60 9.92 -9.32 21.06
CA PRO A 60 9.89 -9.55 19.63
C PRO A 60 11.23 -10.08 19.08
N CYS A 61 11.18 -11.18 18.34
CA CYS A 61 12.25 -11.65 17.47
C CYS A 61 11.97 -11.16 16.03
N THR A 62 12.12 -9.85 15.82
CA THR A 62 11.86 -9.20 14.52
C THR A 62 13.04 -9.39 13.55
N PRO A 63 12.81 -9.53 12.22
CA PRO A 63 13.89 -9.70 11.24
C PRO A 63 14.81 -8.48 11.10
N TYR A 64 14.39 -7.30 11.56
CA TYR A 64 15.21 -6.09 11.50
C TYR A 64 14.93 -5.17 12.69
N ALA A 65 15.96 -4.89 13.48
CA ALA A 65 15.90 -3.97 14.62
C ALA A 65 17.25 -3.26 14.83
N GLY A 66 17.19 -2.04 15.35
CA GLY A 66 18.35 -1.25 15.76
C GLY A 66 17.93 0.14 16.25
N PRO A 67 18.86 0.97 16.72
CA PRO A 67 18.55 2.34 17.14
C PRO A 67 17.96 3.14 15.98
N GLY A 68 16.67 3.49 16.07
CA GLY A 68 15.97 4.29 15.06
C GLY A 68 15.62 3.56 13.75
N VAL A 69 15.80 2.23 13.67
CA VAL A 69 15.54 1.43 12.46
C VAL A 69 14.89 0.10 12.81
N GLY A 70 14.10 -0.45 11.89
CA GLY A 70 13.57 -1.80 12.04
C GLY A 70 12.26 -2.07 11.30
N LEU A 71 11.76 -3.29 11.47
CA LEU A 71 10.40 -3.69 11.09
C LEU A 71 9.56 -3.77 12.37
N HIS A 72 8.65 -2.80 12.55
CA HIS A 72 7.70 -2.78 13.66
C HIS A 72 6.31 -3.17 13.16
N ALA A 73 5.99 -4.47 13.26
CA ALA A 73 4.71 -5.03 12.87
C ALA A 73 4.26 -6.04 13.95
N VAL A 74 3.64 -5.51 15.02
CA VAL A 74 3.16 -6.33 16.14
C VAL A 74 1.84 -7.01 15.72
N PRO A 75 1.74 -8.35 15.76
CA PRO A 75 0.50 -9.04 15.42
C PRO A 75 -0.66 -8.65 16.34
N PRO A 76 -1.89 -8.48 15.80
CA PRO A 76 -3.04 -8.05 16.59
C PRO A 76 -3.53 -9.15 17.55
N VAL A 77 -4.35 -8.76 18.53
CA VAL A 77 -5.02 -9.73 19.41
C VAL A 77 -5.84 -10.74 18.59
N GLY A 78 -5.72 -12.02 18.92
CA GLY A 78 -6.30 -13.13 18.18
C GLY A 78 -5.41 -13.71 17.08
N ALA A 79 -4.32 -13.04 16.69
CA ALA A 79 -3.40 -13.55 15.68
C ALA A 79 -2.61 -14.78 16.17
N GLY A 80 -2.28 -15.67 15.23
CA GLY A 80 -1.38 -16.79 15.46
C GLY A 80 0.08 -16.36 15.43
N VAL A 81 0.84 -16.67 16.49
CA VAL A 81 2.28 -16.42 16.59
C VAL A 81 3.04 -17.66 17.02
N TRP A 82 4.33 -17.74 16.68
CA TRP A 82 5.21 -18.74 17.30
C TRP A 82 5.86 -18.16 18.54
N ILE A 83 5.77 -18.90 19.64
CA ILE A 83 6.39 -18.58 20.91
C ILE A 83 7.58 -19.50 21.14
N GLU A 84 8.68 -18.90 21.56
CA GLU A 84 9.92 -19.56 21.98
C GLU A 84 10.33 -18.98 23.32
N PHE A 85 11.37 -19.57 23.92
CA PHE A 85 11.81 -19.21 25.26
C PHE A 85 13.31 -19.02 25.30
N GLU A 86 13.79 -17.88 25.80
CA GLU A 86 15.22 -17.61 25.90
C GLU A 86 15.88 -18.64 26.81
N ALA A 87 16.89 -19.36 26.29
CA ALA A 87 17.51 -20.48 26.98
C ALA A 87 16.48 -21.53 27.48
N GLY A 88 15.37 -21.70 26.77
CA GLY A 88 14.29 -22.62 27.11
C GLY A 88 13.52 -22.24 28.38
N ASP A 89 13.63 -21.01 28.89
CA ASP A 89 12.99 -20.55 30.11
C ASP A 89 11.56 -20.02 29.89
N PRO A 90 10.49 -20.70 30.38
CA PRO A 90 9.12 -20.22 30.22
C PRO A 90 8.86 -18.82 30.81
N SER A 91 9.70 -18.34 31.73
CA SER A 91 9.59 -16.98 32.28
C SER A 91 10.12 -15.89 31.34
N ARG A 92 10.84 -16.26 30.28
CA ARG A 92 11.46 -15.37 29.29
C ARG A 92 10.98 -15.69 27.87
N PRO A 93 9.69 -15.48 27.57
CA PRO A 93 9.16 -15.75 26.25
C PRO A 93 9.69 -14.74 25.22
N ILE A 94 9.83 -15.22 23.99
CA ILE A 94 9.98 -14.41 22.78
C ILE A 94 8.92 -14.83 21.77
N TRP A 95 8.52 -13.92 20.89
CA TRP A 95 7.64 -14.26 19.77
C TRP A 95 8.37 -14.08 18.44
N SER A 96 8.21 -15.03 17.52
CA SER A 96 8.90 -15.04 16.23
C SER A 96 7.90 -15.27 15.09
N GLY A 97 7.62 -14.24 14.30
CA GLY A 97 6.72 -14.36 13.16
C GLY A 97 5.29 -14.79 13.51
N GLY A 98 4.47 -14.88 12.47
CA GLY A 98 3.07 -15.28 12.57
C GLY A 98 2.80 -16.61 11.84
N TRP A 99 1.66 -17.20 12.13
CA TRP A 99 1.08 -18.26 11.31
C TRP A 99 -0.38 -17.93 11.03
N TRP A 100 -0.84 -18.29 9.84
CA TRP A 100 -2.23 -18.07 9.42
C TRP A 100 -3.08 -19.28 9.77
N GLY A 101 -4.28 -19.03 10.31
CA GLY A 101 -5.39 -19.96 10.23
C GLY A 101 -5.93 -20.05 8.80
N THR A 102 -6.86 -20.98 8.58
CA THR A 102 -7.41 -21.25 7.25
C THR A 102 -8.10 -20.06 6.57
N ALA A 103 -8.54 -19.06 7.35
CA ALA A 103 -9.24 -17.87 6.86
C ALA A 103 -8.43 -16.56 7.03
N ASP A 104 -7.18 -16.64 7.53
CA ASP A 104 -6.44 -15.45 7.94
C ASP A 104 -5.51 -14.91 6.84
N MET A 105 -5.42 -15.60 5.70
CA MET A 105 -4.57 -15.19 4.60
C MET A 105 -4.96 -13.79 4.10
N PRO A 106 -3.99 -12.88 3.89
CA PRO A 106 -4.29 -11.56 3.39
C PRO A 106 -4.82 -11.66 1.95
N ALA A 107 -5.66 -10.69 1.58
CA ALA A 107 -6.18 -10.54 0.24
C ALA A 107 -5.88 -9.14 -0.30
N ASP A 108 -5.81 -9.00 -1.61
CA ASP A 108 -5.61 -7.71 -2.28
C ASP A 108 -6.84 -6.80 -2.16
N GLU A 109 -6.80 -5.63 -2.79
CA GLU A 109 -7.91 -4.68 -2.78
C GLU A 109 -9.19 -5.21 -3.47
N LYS A 110 -9.08 -6.31 -4.22
CA LYS A 110 -10.17 -6.98 -4.92
C LYS A 110 -10.70 -8.19 -4.16
N GLY A 111 -10.11 -8.51 -2.99
CA GLY A 111 -10.47 -9.68 -2.19
C GLY A 111 -9.87 -10.99 -2.73
N THR A 112 -8.87 -10.92 -3.61
CA THR A 112 -8.12 -12.09 -4.07
C THR A 112 -7.08 -12.46 -3.03
N ALA A 113 -7.20 -13.64 -2.46
CA ALA A 113 -6.27 -14.14 -1.44
C ALA A 113 -4.84 -14.27 -2.00
N ALA A 114 -3.86 -14.03 -1.14
CA ALA A 114 -2.45 -14.21 -1.47
C ALA A 114 -2.16 -15.63 -1.98
N LYS A 115 -1.33 -15.70 -3.02
CA LYS A 115 -0.87 -16.92 -3.70
C LYS A 115 0.63 -16.78 -3.99
N PRO A 116 1.37 -17.83 -4.38
CA PRO A 116 2.80 -17.72 -4.62
C PRO A 116 3.21 -16.58 -5.58
N THR A 117 2.35 -16.22 -6.54
CA THR A 117 2.59 -15.12 -7.48
C THR A 117 2.15 -13.75 -6.96
N LEU A 118 1.26 -13.69 -5.96
CA LEU A 118 0.72 -12.47 -5.37
C LEU A 118 1.16 -12.31 -3.90
N LYS A 119 2.14 -11.43 -3.67
CA LYS A 119 2.71 -11.15 -2.34
C LYS A 119 2.04 -9.91 -1.78
N ILE A 120 1.58 -9.99 -0.54
CA ILE A 120 0.78 -8.93 0.07
C ILE A 120 1.30 -8.66 1.48
N LEU A 121 1.58 -7.39 1.76
CA LEU A 121 1.63 -6.84 3.11
C LEU A 121 0.32 -6.09 3.32
N ARG A 122 -0.51 -6.51 4.29
CA ARG A 122 -1.80 -5.89 4.59
C ARG A 122 -1.94 -5.64 6.09
N SER A 123 -2.30 -4.41 6.46
CA SER A 123 -2.66 -4.03 7.83
C SER A 123 -4.10 -4.40 8.16
N GLU A 124 -4.45 -4.34 9.44
CA GLU A 124 -5.78 -4.67 9.98
C GLU A 124 -6.89 -3.77 9.39
N GLN A 125 -6.56 -2.52 9.08
CA GLN A 125 -7.48 -1.56 8.46
C GLN A 125 -7.45 -1.62 6.93
N GLY A 126 -6.74 -2.60 6.36
CA GLY A 126 -6.73 -2.87 4.92
C GLY A 126 -5.73 -2.06 4.10
N LEU A 127 -4.90 -1.20 4.71
CA LEU A 127 -3.78 -0.57 3.97
C LEU A 127 -2.85 -1.66 3.48
N LEU A 128 -2.49 -1.64 2.20
CA LEU A 128 -1.74 -2.73 1.60
C LEU A 128 -0.66 -2.30 0.61
N VAL A 129 0.35 -3.16 0.53
CA VAL A 129 1.39 -3.20 -0.50
C VAL A 129 1.30 -4.57 -1.16
N ALA A 130 1.11 -4.60 -2.48
CA ALA A 130 0.96 -5.83 -3.25
C ALA A 130 1.94 -5.89 -4.42
N LEU A 131 2.53 -7.08 -4.63
CA LEU A 131 3.35 -7.44 -5.77
C LEU A 131 2.67 -8.61 -6.48
N ASP A 132 2.26 -8.43 -7.73
CA ASP A 132 1.65 -9.48 -8.55
C ASP A 132 2.58 -9.83 -9.71
N ASP A 133 3.21 -10.99 -9.64
CA ASP A 133 4.12 -11.51 -10.67
C ASP A 133 3.36 -12.03 -11.91
N ASP A 134 2.07 -12.39 -11.78
CA ASP A 134 1.27 -12.81 -12.94
C ASP A 134 0.89 -11.57 -13.77
N ALA A 135 0.52 -10.48 -13.10
CA ALA A 135 0.18 -9.22 -13.74
C ALA A 135 1.39 -8.31 -14.02
N ASN A 136 2.56 -8.61 -13.43
CA ASN A 136 3.73 -7.73 -13.36
C ASN A 136 3.39 -6.32 -12.83
N THR A 137 2.73 -6.27 -11.67
CA THR A 137 2.32 -5.01 -11.03
C THR A 137 2.84 -4.84 -9.61
N LEU A 138 3.09 -3.59 -9.24
CA LEU A 138 3.27 -3.15 -7.85
C LEU A 138 2.13 -2.21 -7.50
N THR A 139 1.41 -2.47 -6.42
CA THR A 139 0.28 -1.66 -5.96
C THR A 139 0.44 -1.23 -4.51
N LEU A 140 0.20 0.05 -4.25
CA LEU A 140 -0.04 0.63 -2.93
C LEU A 140 -1.50 1.06 -2.89
N SER A 141 -2.32 0.53 -1.98
CA SER A 141 -3.75 0.85 -1.97
C SER A 141 -4.36 0.85 -0.57
N ASP A 142 -5.51 1.52 -0.46
CA ASP A 142 -6.43 1.28 0.65
C ASP A 142 -7.15 -0.07 0.47
N GLY A 143 -7.88 -0.50 1.52
CA GLY A 143 -8.49 -1.83 1.57
C GLY A 143 -9.53 -2.13 0.49
N HIS A 144 -9.96 -1.13 -0.28
CA HIS A 144 -10.97 -1.27 -1.32
C HIS A 144 -10.52 -0.74 -2.69
N GLY A 145 -9.25 -0.35 -2.85
CA GLY A 145 -8.72 0.16 -4.12
C GLY A 145 -9.37 1.47 -4.56
N SER A 146 -9.92 2.23 -3.61
CA SER A 146 -10.52 3.54 -3.87
C SER A 146 -9.44 4.58 -4.13
N ASN A 147 -8.39 4.54 -3.31
CA ASN A 147 -7.15 5.27 -3.48
C ASN A 147 -6.02 4.27 -3.70
N LEU A 148 -5.30 4.42 -4.81
CA LEU A 148 -4.18 3.54 -5.14
C LEU A 148 -3.11 4.23 -5.99
N LEU A 149 -1.89 3.74 -5.86
CA LEU A 149 -0.79 3.94 -6.79
C LEU A 149 -0.42 2.56 -7.35
N THR A 150 -0.41 2.42 -8.66
CA THR A 150 -0.03 1.17 -9.33
C THR A 150 1.04 1.43 -10.39
N VAL A 151 2.09 0.61 -10.37
CA VAL A 151 3.04 0.47 -11.48
C VAL A 151 2.65 -0.78 -12.24
N SER A 152 2.31 -0.63 -13.52
CA SER A 152 2.13 -1.73 -14.47
C SER A 152 3.37 -1.81 -15.35
N VAL A 153 4.19 -2.84 -15.12
CA VAL A 153 5.46 -2.99 -15.83
C VAL A 153 5.22 -3.36 -17.30
N ASN A 154 4.25 -4.25 -17.56
CA ASN A 154 3.92 -4.68 -18.91
C ASN A 154 3.43 -3.53 -19.79
N ASP A 155 2.73 -2.55 -19.19
CA ASP A 155 2.19 -1.39 -19.91
C ASP A 155 3.13 -0.18 -19.89
N GLY A 156 4.22 -0.24 -19.11
CA GLY A 156 5.08 0.92 -18.85
C GLY A 156 4.33 2.09 -18.19
N LEU A 157 3.27 1.81 -17.42
CA LEU A 157 2.33 2.80 -16.91
C LEU A 157 2.40 2.93 -15.39
N ILE A 158 2.39 4.16 -14.89
CA ILE A 158 2.15 4.46 -13.48
C ILE A 158 0.79 5.16 -13.36
N THR A 159 -0.11 4.60 -12.55
CA THR A 159 -1.44 5.15 -12.28
C THR A 159 -1.51 5.64 -10.85
N VAL A 160 -1.95 6.89 -10.67
CA VAL A 160 -2.32 7.45 -9.36
C VAL A 160 -3.82 7.71 -9.37
N LYS A 161 -4.58 6.97 -8.56
CA LYS A 161 -6.03 7.09 -8.42
C LYS A 161 -6.36 7.58 -7.02
N SER A 162 -7.22 8.59 -6.95
CA SER A 162 -7.85 9.04 -5.71
C SER A 162 -9.34 9.33 -5.95
N THR A 163 -10.16 9.09 -4.93
CA THR A 163 -11.59 9.40 -4.96
C THR A 163 -11.87 10.90 -4.88
N ALA A 164 -11.04 11.64 -4.14
CA ALA A 164 -11.30 13.05 -3.83
C ALA A 164 -10.25 13.99 -4.42
N LYS A 165 -8.98 13.85 -4.04
CA LYS A 165 -7.94 14.83 -4.35
C LYS A 165 -6.55 14.18 -4.31
N VAL A 166 -5.73 14.51 -5.31
CA VAL A 166 -4.28 14.26 -5.31
C VAL A 166 -3.59 15.62 -5.11
N VAL A 167 -2.67 15.70 -4.15
CA VAL A 167 -1.90 16.92 -3.84
C VAL A 167 -0.42 16.60 -4.02
N VAL A 168 0.27 17.42 -4.82
CA VAL A 168 1.74 17.38 -4.99
C VAL A 168 2.27 18.71 -4.47
N GLU A 169 3.01 18.68 -3.36
CA GLU A 169 3.55 19.87 -2.69
C GLU A 169 5.07 19.81 -2.65
N ALA A 170 5.72 20.76 -3.33
CA ALA A 170 7.18 20.90 -3.36
C ALA A 170 7.58 22.33 -3.76
N PRO A 171 8.78 22.82 -3.36
CA PRO A 171 9.30 24.10 -3.85
C PRO A 171 9.45 24.17 -5.38
N LEU A 172 9.66 23.04 -6.05
CA LEU A 172 9.73 22.90 -7.50
C LEU A 172 9.08 21.57 -7.92
N ILE A 173 8.23 21.60 -8.95
CA ILE A 173 7.57 20.42 -9.52
C ILE A 173 7.93 20.33 -11.01
N GLU A 174 8.52 19.21 -11.39
CA GLU A 174 8.80 18.84 -12.77
C GLU A 174 8.01 17.56 -13.09
N LEU A 175 7.11 17.63 -14.07
CA LEU A 175 6.26 16.50 -14.47
C LEU A 175 6.76 15.79 -15.73
N THR A 176 7.70 16.40 -16.45
CA THR A 176 8.26 15.87 -17.69
C THR A 176 9.74 16.23 -17.78
N ASP A 177 10.59 15.25 -18.09
CA ASP A 177 11.99 15.45 -18.51
C ASP A 177 12.20 14.62 -19.79
N GLY A 178 12.68 15.25 -20.87
CA GLY A 178 12.82 14.62 -22.18
C GLY A 178 11.51 14.22 -22.89
N ALA A 179 10.35 14.67 -22.42
CA ALA A 179 9.06 14.40 -23.07
C ALA A 179 9.00 15.06 -24.46
N SER A 180 8.43 14.35 -25.44
CA SER A 180 8.28 14.82 -26.83
C SER A 180 7.47 16.11 -26.94
N HIS A 181 6.56 16.32 -26.00
CA HIS A 181 5.86 17.57 -25.77
C HIS A 181 6.01 17.89 -24.28
N PRO A 182 6.38 19.12 -23.90
CA PRO A 182 6.52 19.53 -22.50
C PRO A 182 5.16 19.64 -21.75
N LEU A 183 4.19 18.80 -22.14
CA LEU A 183 2.73 18.83 -21.92
C LEU A 183 2.02 19.98 -22.65
N ALA A 184 0.99 19.62 -23.44
CA ALA A 184 -0.09 20.51 -23.83
C ALA A 184 -1.40 19.73 -23.89
N PHE A 185 -2.54 20.12 -23.34
CA PHE A 185 -3.05 21.04 -22.32
C PHE A 185 -4.46 21.25 -22.88
N GLY A 186 -5.54 20.85 -22.18
CA GLY A 186 -6.91 20.94 -22.73
C GLY A 186 -7.23 22.35 -23.26
N ASP A 187 -6.53 23.34 -22.74
CA ASP A 187 -6.52 24.77 -22.97
C ASP A 187 -5.69 25.20 -24.18
N SER A 188 -4.55 24.56 -24.47
CA SER A 188 -3.83 24.73 -25.75
C SER A 188 -4.70 24.29 -26.94
N LEU A 189 -5.56 23.29 -26.73
CA LEU A 189 -6.60 22.87 -27.67
C LEU A 189 -7.79 23.85 -27.71
N LEU A 190 -8.24 24.36 -26.56
CA LEU A 190 -9.39 25.28 -26.50
C LEU A 190 -9.09 26.64 -27.16
N GLN A 191 -7.87 27.13 -27.05
CA GLN A 191 -7.43 28.36 -27.68
C GLN A 191 -7.30 28.21 -29.20
N TYR A 192 -6.78 27.06 -29.64
CA TYR A 192 -6.73 26.70 -31.05
C TYR A 192 -8.14 26.62 -31.67
N LEU A 193 -9.12 26.09 -30.93
CA LEU A 193 -10.52 26.02 -31.33
C LEU A 193 -11.20 27.40 -31.41
N ASN A 194 -10.97 28.28 -30.44
CA ASN A 194 -11.57 29.62 -30.44
C ASN A 194 -10.97 30.55 -31.50
N GLN A 195 -9.69 30.41 -31.85
CA GLN A 195 -9.08 31.10 -32.98
C GLN A 195 -9.70 30.67 -34.33
N LEU A 196 -9.95 29.36 -34.50
CA LEU A 196 -10.61 28.81 -35.69
C LEU A 196 -12.04 29.32 -35.86
N VAL A 197 -12.79 29.39 -34.76
CA VAL A 197 -14.16 29.94 -34.73
C VAL A 197 -14.16 31.44 -35.09
N GLY A 198 -13.20 32.22 -34.58
CA GLY A 198 -13.08 33.65 -34.89
C GLY A 198 -12.71 33.91 -36.35
N VAL A 199 -11.75 33.15 -36.89
CA VAL A 199 -11.33 33.28 -38.30
C VAL A 199 -12.47 32.91 -39.25
N PHE A 200 -13.26 31.88 -38.93
CA PHE A 200 -14.43 31.47 -39.72
C PHE A 200 -15.57 32.50 -39.69
N ASN A 201 -15.88 33.03 -38.51
CA ASN A 201 -16.98 33.99 -38.33
C ASN A 201 -16.65 35.38 -38.91
N ALA A 202 -15.37 35.75 -39.05
CA ALA A 202 -14.92 37.07 -39.54
C ALA A 202 -14.37 37.05 -40.98
N HIS A 203 -14.32 35.88 -41.62
CA HIS A 203 -13.74 35.73 -42.95
C HIS A 203 -14.58 36.42 -44.04
N LEU A 204 -13.92 37.24 -44.87
CA LEU A 204 -14.47 37.97 -46.01
C LEU A 204 -13.54 37.83 -47.24
N HIS A 205 -14.07 38.01 -48.45
CA HIS A 205 -13.29 38.11 -49.70
C HIS A 205 -13.08 39.59 -50.11
N VAL A 206 -11.98 39.89 -50.81
CA VAL A 206 -11.69 41.25 -51.29
C VAL A 206 -12.66 41.62 -52.41
N GLY A 207 -13.46 42.67 -52.21
CA GLY A 207 -14.43 43.13 -53.22
C GLY A 207 -13.73 43.90 -54.34
N GLU A 208 -13.95 43.50 -55.59
CA GLU A 208 -13.55 44.27 -56.76
C GLU A 208 -14.57 45.37 -57.05
N THR A 209 -14.10 46.57 -57.39
CA THR A 209 -14.97 47.62 -57.92
C THR A 209 -15.16 47.41 -59.40
N VAL A 210 -16.41 47.44 -59.86
CA VAL A 210 -16.72 47.57 -61.29
C VAL A 210 -17.36 48.94 -61.46
N LEU A 211 -16.69 49.81 -62.23
CA LEU A 211 -17.19 51.15 -62.59
C LEU A 211 -17.46 52.09 -61.40
N GLY A 212 -16.70 51.97 -60.31
CA GLY A 212 -16.75 52.92 -59.18
C GLY A 212 -17.87 52.67 -58.16
N ILE A 213 -18.56 51.52 -58.21
CA ILE A 213 -19.60 51.16 -57.23
C ILE A 213 -19.11 49.99 -56.36
N PRO A 214 -19.19 50.09 -55.02
CA PRO A 214 -18.84 48.99 -54.12
C PRO A 214 -19.86 47.85 -54.22
N VAL A 215 -19.40 46.62 -54.44
CA VAL A 215 -20.21 45.42 -54.15
C VAL A 215 -19.89 44.93 -52.73
N THR A 216 -20.89 44.75 -51.89
CA THR A 216 -20.70 44.31 -50.50
C THR A 216 -20.32 42.83 -50.43
N PRO A 217 -19.28 42.44 -49.66
CA PRO A 217 -18.99 41.03 -49.39
C PRO A 217 -20.14 40.36 -48.63
N MET A 218 -20.47 39.11 -48.95
CA MET A 218 -21.48 38.35 -48.21
C MET A 218 -20.90 37.82 -46.89
N VAL A 219 -21.56 38.12 -45.76
CA VAL A 219 -21.18 37.61 -44.42
C VAL A 219 -21.87 36.25 -44.19
N PRO A 220 -21.25 35.27 -43.50
CA PRO A 220 -21.89 34.00 -43.15
C PRO A 220 -23.22 34.20 -42.39
N VAL A 221 -24.29 33.52 -42.79
CA VAL A 221 -25.66 33.72 -42.25
C VAL A 221 -25.89 33.06 -40.88
N MET A 222 -25.02 32.13 -40.48
CA MET A 222 -25.08 31.44 -39.19
C MET A 222 -23.71 31.51 -38.50
N GLN A 223 -23.66 31.97 -37.24
CA GLN A 223 -22.43 32.06 -36.43
C GLN A 223 -22.17 30.76 -35.67
N PHE A 224 -20.90 30.33 -35.63
CA PHE A 224 -20.49 29.26 -34.74
C PHE A 224 -20.28 29.79 -33.31
N PRO A 225 -20.75 29.07 -32.26
CA PRO A 225 -20.52 29.44 -30.88
C PRO A 225 -19.05 29.18 -30.45
N PRO A 226 -18.48 30.01 -29.55
CA PRO A 226 -17.15 29.77 -28.98
C PRO A 226 -17.13 28.51 -28.10
N ALA A 227 -15.98 27.86 -28.03
CA ALA A 227 -15.73 26.71 -27.18
C ALA A 227 -15.65 27.15 -25.70
N THR A 228 -16.35 26.45 -24.80
CA THR A 228 -16.47 26.79 -23.37
C THR A 228 -15.39 26.16 -22.49
N PRO A 229 -15.02 26.76 -21.34
CA PRO A 229 -14.09 26.15 -20.38
C PRO A 229 -14.52 24.79 -19.82
N SER A 230 -15.80 24.40 -19.95
CA SER A 230 -16.31 23.06 -19.65
C SER A 230 -15.84 21.96 -20.61
N LEU A 231 -15.12 22.32 -21.67
CA LEU A 231 -14.48 21.42 -22.63
C LEU A 231 -13.01 21.12 -22.27
N LEU A 232 -12.48 21.71 -21.19
CA LEU A 232 -11.13 21.53 -20.69
C LEU A 232 -11.06 20.35 -19.72
N SER A 233 -10.14 19.41 -19.98
CA SER A 233 -9.93 18.26 -19.10
C SER A 233 -9.39 18.71 -17.74
N THR A 234 -10.10 18.42 -16.64
CA THR A 234 -9.62 18.77 -15.29
C THR A 234 -8.85 17.64 -14.59
N ARG A 235 -8.62 16.50 -15.26
CA ARG A 235 -7.98 15.30 -14.66
C ARG A 235 -6.84 14.70 -15.48
N VAL A 236 -6.47 15.27 -16.63
CA VAL A 236 -5.53 14.62 -17.55
C VAL A 236 -4.57 15.63 -18.17
N THR A 237 -3.31 15.58 -17.74
CA THR A 237 -2.16 15.77 -18.63
C THR A 237 -1.85 14.40 -19.24
N THR A 238 -2.29 14.17 -20.46
CA THR A 238 -1.90 12.99 -21.26
C THR A 238 -0.47 13.19 -21.72
N GLY A 239 0.39 12.23 -21.41
CA GLY A 239 1.30 11.69 -22.42
C GLY A 239 0.55 10.66 -23.26
#